data_AF-A0A3C0QA45-F1
#
_entry.id   AF-A0A3C0QA45-F1
#
_cell.length_a   1.000
_cell.length_b   1.000
_cell.length_c   1.000
_cell.angle_alpha   90.00
_cell.angle_beta   90.00
_cell.angle_gamma   90.00
#
_symmetry.space_group_name_H-M   'P 1'
#
loop_
_entity.id
_entity.type
_entity.pdbx_description
1 polymer ?
#
loop_
_entity_poly.entity_id
_entity_poly.type
_entity_poly.pdbx_seq_one_letter_code
_entity_poly.pdbx_strand_id
1 'polypeptide(L)'
;MDRRSFIRISSAGAATGIIAPQIVLAGSLGKKISNNAMAGGVFYTKESPGRWAKKAGSHSPIIEKTDSGVRVVTGHPMKQGEHWIIKHMLLDSDFKFIAESLFNPGTDKAAISNFSLSRQTGAVYALSVCNLHDSWLSVLEI
;
A
#
# COMPACT_ATOMS: atom_id res chain seq x y z
N MET A 1 22.31 13.85 -20.39
CA MET A 1 23.25 13.42 -19.34
C MET A 1 22.68 12.20 -18.65
N ASP A 2 23.28 11.04 -18.89
CA ASP A 2 22.94 9.76 -18.30
C ASP A 2 23.08 9.79 -16.78
N ARG A 3 22.06 9.32 -16.06
CA ARG A 3 22.09 9.08 -14.60
C ARG A 3 21.94 7.59 -14.30
N ARG A 4 22.69 6.76 -15.03
CA ARG A 4 22.89 5.35 -14.67
C ARG A 4 24.05 5.27 -13.68
N SER A 5 23.76 5.53 -12.40
CA SER A 5 24.69 5.15 -11.33
C SER A 5 24.63 3.64 -11.16
N PHE A 6 25.59 2.96 -11.79
CA PHE A 6 25.87 1.56 -11.60
C PHE A 6 26.27 1.31 -10.15
N ILE A 7 25.57 0.36 -9.53
CA ILE A 7 25.90 -0.26 -8.26
C ILE A 7 27.33 -0.85 -8.38
N ARG A 8 28.29 -0.28 -7.66
CA ARG A 8 29.59 -0.90 -7.41
C ARG A 8 29.43 -1.89 -6.25
N ILE A 9 29.26 -3.17 -6.56
CA ILE A 9 29.45 -4.26 -5.60
C ILE A 9 30.94 -4.55 -5.56
N SER A 10 31.62 -4.04 -4.53
CA SER A 10 32.97 -4.47 -4.14
C SER A 10 32.83 -5.65 -3.18
N SER A 11 33.11 -6.84 -3.68
CA SER A 11 33.22 -8.08 -2.92
C SER A 11 34.59 -8.16 -2.23
N ALA A 12 34.61 -7.91 -0.92
CA ALA A 12 35.70 -8.29 -0.01
C ALA A 12 35.07 -8.75 1.31
N GLY A 13 35.40 -9.99 1.71
CA GLY A 13 34.63 -10.77 2.68
C GLY A 13 34.73 -10.35 4.14
N ALA A 14 33.70 -10.70 4.91
CA ALA A 14 33.73 -11.20 6.30
C ALA A 14 32.29 -11.48 6.77
N ALA A 15 32.09 -12.64 7.40
CA ALA A 15 30.93 -13.06 8.21
C ALA A 15 29.51 -12.78 7.66
N THR A 16 28.89 -13.82 7.10
CA THR A 16 27.50 -13.86 6.63
C THR A 16 26.49 -13.77 7.79
N GLY A 17 26.27 -12.57 8.29
CA GLY A 17 24.99 -12.18 8.89
C GLY A 17 24.21 -11.40 7.84
N ILE A 18 23.38 -12.07 7.04
CA ILE A 18 22.51 -11.39 6.07
C ILE A 18 21.44 -10.66 6.88
N ILE A 19 21.72 -9.44 7.32
CA ILE A 19 20.64 -8.49 7.60
C ILE A 19 20.14 -8.07 6.23
N ALA A 20 19.20 -8.85 5.68
CA ALA A 20 18.50 -8.48 4.48
C ALA A 20 17.80 -7.14 4.75
N PRO A 21 18.01 -6.10 3.92
CA PRO A 21 17.31 -4.84 4.12
C PRO A 21 15.82 -5.09 3.94
N GLN A 22 15.02 -4.81 4.98
CA GLN A 22 13.56 -4.93 4.96
C GLN A 22 12.91 -4.17 3.77
N ILE A 23 13.61 -3.17 3.23
CA ILE A 23 13.25 -2.40 2.03
C ILE A 23 13.16 -3.30 0.77
N VAL A 24 13.99 -4.34 0.66
CA VAL A 24 14.01 -5.25 -0.51
C VAL A 24 12.77 -6.14 -0.55
N LEU A 25 12.20 -6.49 0.61
CA LEU A 25 11.07 -7.40 0.70
C LEU A 25 9.72 -6.73 0.36
N ALA A 26 9.52 -5.47 0.80
CA ALA A 26 8.34 -4.69 0.41
C ALA A 26 8.22 -4.51 -1.12
N GLY A 27 9.34 -4.33 -1.81
CA GLY A 27 9.38 -4.26 -3.28
C GLY A 27 9.02 -5.59 -3.95
N SER A 28 9.41 -6.73 -3.36
CA SER A 28 9.09 -8.07 -3.86
C SER A 28 7.60 -8.39 -3.72
N LEU A 29 7.02 -8.11 -2.54
CA LEU A 29 5.59 -8.31 -2.30
C LEU A 29 4.73 -7.40 -3.17
N GLY A 30 5.09 -6.11 -3.27
CA GLY A 30 4.39 -5.17 -4.16
C GLY A 30 4.38 -5.66 -5.62
N LYS A 31 5.54 -6.09 -6.14
CA LYS A 31 5.63 -6.67 -7.49
C LYS A 31 4.80 -7.94 -7.65
N LYS A 32 4.80 -8.83 -6.64
CA LYS A 32 4.01 -10.08 -6.65
C LYS A 32 2.51 -9.78 -6.76
N ILE A 33 2.03 -8.79 -6.01
CA ILE A 33 0.61 -8.39 -6.03
C ILE A 33 0.25 -7.72 -7.35
N SER A 34 1.09 -6.82 -7.84
CA SER A 34 0.87 -6.16 -9.14
C SER A 34 0.88 -7.15 -10.31
N ASN A 35 1.62 -8.26 -10.21
CA ASN A 35 1.61 -9.33 -11.20
C ASN A 35 0.51 -10.39 -11.00
N ASN A 36 -0.33 -10.25 -9.98
CA ASN A 36 -1.45 -11.16 -9.77
C ASN A 36 -2.46 -11.02 -10.92
N ALA A 37 -3.06 -12.14 -11.36
CA ALA A 37 -4.04 -12.15 -12.46
C ALA A 37 -5.28 -11.26 -12.22
N MET A 38 -5.57 -10.94 -10.96
CA MET A 38 -6.68 -10.09 -10.54
C MET A 38 -6.33 -8.60 -10.50
N ALA A 39 -5.04 -8.26 -10.54
CA ALA A 39 -4.56 -6.88 -10.49
C ALA A 39 -4.84 -6.14 -11.81
N GLY A 40 -5.29 -4.89 -11.72
CA GLY A 40 -5.73 -4.08 -12.86
C GLY A 40 -7.16 -4.38 -13.34
N GLY A 41 -7.88 -5.28 -12.67
CA GLY A 41 -9.26 -5.65 -12.99
C GLY A 41 -10.17 -5.70 -11.75
N VAL A 42 -9.88 -6.60 -10.81
CA VAL A 42 -10.66 -6.76 -9.57
C VAL A 42 -10.18 -5.83 -8.46
N PHE A 43 -8.86 -5.66 -8.36
CA PHE A 43 -8.27 -4.60 -7.57
C PHE A 43 -7.18 -3.92 -8.40
N TYR A 44 -6.83 -2.70 -8.02
CA TYR A 44 -5.83 -1.91 -8.71
C TYR A 44 -4.62 -1.72 -7.82
N THR A 45 -3.43 -1.69 -8.41
CA THR A 45 -2.20 -1.30 -7.72
C THR A 45 -1.58 -0.14 -8.48
N LYS A 46 -0.54 0.44 -7.90
CA LYS A 46 0.20 1.51 -8.57
C LYS A 46 0.81 1.04 -9.90
N GLU A 47 1.30 -0.20 -9.95
CA GLU A 47 1.96 -0.78 -11.13
C GLU A 47 0.99 -1.50 -12.07
N SER A 48 -0.19 -1.91 -11.57
CA SER A 48 -1.27 -2.50 -12.36
C SER A 48 -2.56 -1.69 -12.18
N PRO A 49 -2.61 -0.46 -12.72
CA PRO A 49 -3.72 0.47 -12.51
C PRO A 49 -4.88 0.26 -13.49
N GLY A 50 -4.76 -0.67 -14.45
CA GLY A 50 -5.80 -1.00 -15.42
C GLY A 50 -6.38 0.23 -16.13
N ARG A 51 -7.71 0.31 -16.20
CA ARG A 51 -8.44 1.45 -16.80
C ARG A 51 -8.19 2.79 -16.10
N TRP A 52 -7.60 2.78 -14.91
CA TRP A 52 -7.34 3.96 -14.08
C TRP A 52 -5.88 4.41 -14.05
N ALA A 53 -5.11 4.14 -15.12
CA ALA A 53 -3.68 4.48 -15.20
C ALA A 53 -3.31 5.89 -14.73
N LYS A 54 -4.13 6.91 -15.03
CA LYS A 54 -3.88 8.31 -14.64
C LYS A 54 -4.25 8.65 -13.18
N LYS A 55 -4.81 7.70 -12.42
CA LYS A 55 -5.34 7.91 -11.06
C LYS A 55 -4.52 7.22 -9.97
N ALA A 56 -3.63 6.32 -10.36
CA ALA A 56 -2.85 5.49 -9.45
C ALA A 56 -2.16 6.24 -8.33
N GLY A 57 -1.55 7.39 -8.65
CA GLY A 57 -0.83 8.21 -7.69
C GLY A 57 -1.68 8.77 -6.55
N SER A 58 -2.98 9.03 -6.78
CA SER A 58 -3.87 9.60 -5.77
C SER A 58 -4.80 8.58 -5.12
N HIS A 59 -4.76 7.31 -5.54
CA HIS A 59 -5.67 6.28 -5.04
C HIS A 59 -4.96 5.08 -4.42
N SER A 60 -3.74 4.77 -4.85
CA SER A 60 -2.96 3.71 -4.21
C SER A 60 -2.66 4.10 -2.77
N PRO A 61 -3.10 3.33 -1.76
CA PRO A 61 -2.86 3.69 -0.37
C PRO A 61 -1.37 3.61 -0.06
N ILE A 62 -0.89 4.55 0.75
CA ILE A 62 0.44 4.51 1.35
C ILE A 62 0.26 3.93 2.75
N ILE A 63 1.07 2.92 3.08
CA ILE A 63 1.08 2.28 4.39
C ILE A 63 2.39 2.64 5.08
N GLU A 64 2.29 3.16 6.30
CA GLU A 64 3.44 3.53 7.12
C GLU A 64 3.38 2.75 8.43
N LYS A 65 4.49 2.14 8.83
CA LYS A 65 4.60 1.51 10.15
C LYS A 65 4.64 2.59 11.23
N THR A 66 3.92 2.37 12.32
CA THR A 66 3.95 3.19 13.54
C THR A 66 4.36 2.34 14.73
N ASP A 67 4.62 2.97 15.88
CA ASP A 67 4.98 2.24 17.11
C ASP A 67 3.89 1.27 17.58
N SER A 68 2.62 1.57 17.27
CA SER A 68 1.45 0.81 17.72
C SER A 68 0.77 0.01 16.60
N GLY A 69 1.23 0.09 15.36
CA GLY A 69 0.66 -0.62 14.22
C GLY A 69 0.99 0.02 12.87
N VAL A 70 -0.04 0.43 12.14
CA VAL A 70 0.11 1.06 10.81
C VAL A 70 -0.80 2.27 10.61
N ARG A 71 -0.30 3.25 9.87
CA ARG A 71 -1.05 4.38 9.33
C ARG A 71 -1.26 4.17 7.83
N VAL A 72 -2.51 4.28 7.38
CA VAL A 72 -2.88 4.17 5.97
C VAL A 72 -3.37 5.54 5.48
N VAL A 73 -2.78 6.03 4.39
CA VAL A 73 -3.10 7.33 3.80
C VAL A 73 -3.44 7.15 2.32
N THR A 74 -4.56 7.72 1.89
CA THR A 74 -4.85 7.88 0.47
C THR A 74 -4.91 9.36 0.12
N GLY A 75 -4.03 9.81 -0.79
CA GLY A 75 -3.89 11.20 -1.20
C GLY A 75 -5.02 11.70 -2.11
N HIS A 76 -6.27 11.46 -1.71
CA HIS A 76 -7.47 11.72 -2.50
C HIS A 76 -8.37 12.77 -1.83
N PRO A 77 -9.03 13.67 -2.60
CA PRO A 77 -10.03 14.59 -2.05
C PRO A 77 -11.20 13.89 -1.34
N MET A 78 -11.76 14.51 -0.31
CA MET A 78 -12.92 14.02 0.43
C MET A 78 -14.12 14.95 0.24
N LYS A 79 -14.80 14.82 -0.92
CA LYS A 79 -15.94 15.69 -1.26
C LYS A 79 -17.26 14.95 -1.17
N GLN A 80 -18.10 15.33 -0.20
CA GLN A 80 -19.41 14.72 0.01
C GLN A 80 -20.32 14.90 -1.21
N GLY A 81 -21.01 13.83 -1.61
CA GLY A 81 -21.93 13.85 -2.76
C GLY A 81 -21.24 13.89 -4.13
N GLU A 82 -19.91 13.98 -4.17
CA GLU A 82 -19.13 14.00 -5.42
C GLU A 82 -18.19 12.80 -5.47
N HIS A 83 -17.05 12.90 -4.77
CA HIS A 83 -15.92 12.03 -4.99
C HIS A 83 -15.04 11.96 -3.74
N TRP A 84 -14.95 10.78 -3.14
CA TRP A 84 -14.24 10.55 -1.88
C TRP A 84 -13.78 9.08 -1.73
N ILE A 85 -12.93 8.85 -0.74
CA ILE A 85 -12.58 7.50 -0.30
C ILE A 85 -13.62 7.04 0.70
N ILE A 86 -14.32 5.95 0.39
CA ILE A 86 -15.35 5.36 1.25
C ILE A 86 -14.72 4.77 2.50
N LYS A 87 -13.62 4.03 2.36
CA LYS A 87 -12.94 3.36 3.47
C LYS A 87 -11.52 2.96 3.18
N HIS A 88 -10.79 2.75 4.28
CA HIS A 88 -9.65 1.84 4.30
C HIS A 88 -10.02 0.52 4.96
N MET A 89 -9.48 -0.58 4.41
CA MET A 89 -9.58 -1.92 5.01
C MET A 89 -8.19 -2.50 5.12
N LEU A 90 -7.90 -3.13 6.25
CA LEU A 90 -6.65 -3.80 6.54
C LEU A 90 -6.84 -5.32 6.49
N LEU A 91 -5.95 -6.01 5.80
CA LEU A 91 -5.99 -7.46 5.60
C LEU A 91 -4.64 -8.10 5.95
N ASP A 92 -4.68 -9.37 6.37
CA ASP A 92 -3.49 -10.18 6.60
C ASP A 92 -2.91 -10.78 5.31
N SER A 93 -1.90 -11.64 5.44
CA SER A 93 -1.23 -12.30 4.31
C SER A 93 -2.11 -13.23 3.47
N ASP A 94 -3.22 -13.69 4.03
CA ASP A 94 -4.21 -14.53 3.36
C ASP A 94 -5.40 -13.70 2.83
N PHE A 95 -5.29 -12.37 2.84
CA PHE A 95 -6.37 -11.43 2.54
C PHE A 95 -7.57 -11.54 3.48
N LYS A 96 -7.38 -12.06 4.70
CA LYS A 96 -8.46 -12.07 5.71
C LYS A 96 -8.54 -10.71 6.38
N PHE A 97 -9.76 -10.32 6.71
CA PHE A 97 -10.06 -9.04 7.34
C PHE A 97 -9.41 -8.92 8.72
N ILE A 98 -8.75 -7.79 8.96
CA ILE A 98 -8.23 -7.39 10.29
C ILE A 98 -9.08 -6.26 10.87
N ALA A 99 -9.23 -5.17 10.12
CA ALA A 99 -9.93 -3.96 10.57
C ALA A 99 -10.36 -3.09 9.37
N GLU A 100 -11.29 -2.16 9.59
CA GLU A 100 -11.60 -1.11 8.62
C GLU A 100 -11.90 0.24 9.30
N SER A 101 -11.82 1.29 8.49
CA SER A 101 -12.17 2.66 8.86
C SER A 101 -13.02 3.22 7.73
N LEU A 102 -14.30 3.46 8.03
CA LEU A 102 -15.23 4.14 7.13
C LEU A 102 -15.06 5.65 7.27
N PHE A 103 -15.08 6.36 6.15
CA PHE A 103 -14.99 7.81 6.13
C PHE A 103 -16.35 8.47 5.87
N ASN A 104 -16.59 9.57 6.56
CA ASN A 104 -17.67 10.50 6.28
C ASN A 104 -17.09 11.76 5.62
N PRO A 105 -17.27 11.97 4.31
CA PRO A 105 -16.70 13.13 3.61
C PRO A 105 -17.31 14.49 4.02
N GLY A 106 -18.38 14.50 4.83
CA GLY A 106 -18.87 15.73 5.45
C GLY A 106 -17.96 16.22 6.58
N THR A 107 -17.39 15.29 7.35
CA THR A 107 -16.54 15.58 8.51
C THR A 107 -15.06 15.35 8.23
N ASP A 108 -14.71 14.25 7.58
CA ASP A 108 -13.34 13.83 7.33
C ASP A 108 -12.75 14.58 6.15
N LYS A 109 -11.69 15.35 6.41
CA LYS A 109 -11.03 16.18 5.39
C LYS A 109 -9.93 15.45 4.62
N ALA A 110 -9.51 14.28 5.10
CA ALA A 110 -8.52 13.43 4.47
C ALA A 110 -8.80 11.96 4.78
N ALA A 111 -8.46 11.07 3.84
CA ALA A 111 -8.51 9.63 4.02
C ALA A 111 -7.26 9.15 4.76
N ILE A 112 -7.28 9.21 6.09
CA ILE A 112 -6.20 8.77 6.97
C ILE A 112 -6.79 7.84 8.03
N SER A 113 -6.25 6.63 8.14
CA SER A 113 -6.65 5.66 9.16
C SER A 113 -5.43 5.23 9.96
N ASN A 114 -5.59 5.09 11.27
CA ASN A 114 -4.58 4.49 12.15
C ASN A 114 -5.14 3.18 12.68
N PHE A 115 -4.45 2.08 12.44
CA PHE A 115 -4.83 0.75 12.91
C PHE A 115 -3.81 0.27 13.93
N SER A 116 -4.28 -0.10 15.11
CA SER A 116 -3.47 -0.77 16.12
C SER A 116 -3.27 -2.22 15.70
N LEU A 117 -2.02 -2.70 15.70
CA LEU A 117 -1.68 -4.09 15.39
C LEU A 117 -0.85 -4.67 16.54
N SER A 118 -1.47 -5.54 17.34
CA SER A 118 -0.74 -6.22 18.42
C SER A 118 0.08 -7.38 17.85
N ARG A 119 1.41 -7.26 17.87
CA ARG A 119 2.37 -8.36 17.61
C ARG A 119 2.20 -9.07 16.25
N GLN A 120 1.61 -8.43 15.25
CA GLN A 120 1.59 -9.00 13.91
C GLN A 120 2.98 -8.85 13.29
N THR A 121 3.46 -9.95 12.71
CA THR A 121 4.67 -10.00 11.90
C THR A 121 4.30 -10.49 10.50
N GLY A 122 4.92 -9.92 9.48
CA GLY A 122 4.70 -10.32 8.09
C GLY A 122 3.92 -9.29 7.26
N ALA A 123 3.33 -9.75 6.16
CA ALA A 123 2.69 -8.87 5.19
C ALA A 123 1.30 -8.41 5.64
N VAL A 124 1.07 -7.11 5.61
CA VAL A 124 -0.23 -6.47 5.80
C VAL A 124 -0.60 -5.69 4.56
N TYR A 125 -1.85 -5.84 4.17
CA TYR A 125 -2.40 -5.24 2.97
C TYR A 125 -3.41 -4.16 3.36
N ALA A 126 -3.35 -3.02 2.68
CA ALA A 126 -4.35 -1.97 2.83
C ALA A 126 -5.10 -1.80 1.51
N LEU A 127 -6.42 -1.88 1.59
CA LEU A 127 -7.34 -1.56 0.51
C LEU A 127 -7.91 -0.15 0.73
N SER A 128 -7.86 0.69 -0.29
CA SER A 128 -8.53 1.99 -0.33
C SER A 128 -9.64 1.95 -1.37
N VAL A 129 -10.87 2.23 -0.95
CA VAL A 129 -12.04 2.13 -1.83
C VAL A 129 -12.54 3.52 -2.17
N CYS A 130 -12.44 3.90 -3.44
CA CYS A 130 -13.00 5.14 -3.97
C CYS A 130 -14.43 4.90 -4.47
N ASN A 131 -15.34 5.87 -4.26
CA ASN A 131 -16.70 5.75 -4.76
C ASN A 131 -16.82 5.77 -6.29
N LEU A 132 -15.83 6.31 -7.01
CA LEU A 132 -15.83 6.39 -8.48
C LEU A 132 -14.73 5.60 -9.18
N HIS A 133 -13.61 5.33 -8.49
CA HIS A 133 -12.41 4.77 -9.08
C HIS A 133 -12.00 3.43 -8.46
N ASP A 134 -12.98 2.67 -7.95
CA ASP A 134 -12.82 1.30 -7.46
C ASP A 134 -11.82 1.14 -6.29
N SER A 135 -11.32 -0.09 -6.10
CA SER A 135 -10.52 -0.52 -4.95
C SER A 135 -9.04 -0.65 -5.26
N TRP A 136 -8.20 -0.01 -4.46
CA TRP A 136 -6.76 0.07 -4.64
C TRP A 136 -6.02 -0.61 -3.49
N LEU A 137 -5.05 -1.45 -3.82
CA LEU A 137 -4.36 -2.31 -2.87
C LEU A 137 -2.87 -1.98 -2.82
N SER A 138 -2.36 -1.85 -1.59
CA SER A 138 -0.92 -1.80 -1.31
C SER A 138 -0.56 -2.79 -0.22
N VAL A 139 0.73 -3.08 -0.08
CA VAL A 139 1.27 -4.00 0.94
C VAL A 139 2.44 -3.36 1.66
N LEU A 140 2.57 -3.71 2.93
CA LEU A 140 3.73 -3.44 3.76
C LEU A 140 4.08 -4.69 4.56
N GLU A 141 5.36 -4.99 4.68
CA GLU A 141 5.83 -6.00 5.63
C GLU A 141 6.16 -5.30 6.95
N ILE A 142 5.62 -5.84 8.06
CA ILE A 142 5.77 -5.31 9.42
C ILE A 142 6.52 -6.26 10.34
#